data_AF-A0A317TWQ8-F1
#
_entry.id   AF-A0A317TWQ8-F1
#
_cell.length_a   1.000
_cell.length_b   1.000
_cell.length_c   1.000
_cell.angle_alpha   90.00
_cell.angle_beta   90.00
_cell.angle_gamma   90.00
#
_symmetry.space_group_name_H-M   'P 1'
#
loop_
_entity.id
_entity.type
_entity.pdbx_description
1 polymer ?
#
loop_
_entity_poly.entity_id
_entity_poly.type
_entity_poly.pdbx_seq_one_letter_code
_entity_poly.pdbx_strand_id
1 'polypeptide(L)'
;LQAKSFLNSDQELSEMVMSLTGTLIIDKEGKVTNVPSLAGNADLINVLIGTGNGTRTAKIWRCNDKGANSQCIQVSLQEITIPETSTLTFKVREIIRNINTKLVNDEKPGNRELNFLSMTSLPVMKFLSVLNSMHYGSTTVDIEEYSMLIAQDLLTNYLT
;
A
#
# COMPACT_ATOMS: atom_id res chain seq x y z
N LEU A 1 -8.02 -15.66 3.70
CA LEU A 1 -6.94 -14.86 3.06
C LEU A 1 -7.44 -14.23 1.74
N GLN A 2 -8.57 -13.51 1.77
CA GLN A 2 -8.93 -12.59 0.68
C GLN A 2 -8.04 -11.37 0.84
N ALA A 3 -6.77 -11.47 0.43
CA ALA A 3 -5.80 -10.40 0.61
C ALA A 3 -6.23 -9.18 -0.22
N LYS A 4 -7.00 -8.31 0.44
CA LYS A 4 -6.92 -6.84 0.38
C LYS A 4 -6.75 -6.30 -1.05
N SER A 5 -7.88 -6.28 -1.77
CA SER A 5 -8.06 -5.82 -3.17
C SER A 5 -7.40 -4.48 -3.51
N PHE A 6 -7.18 -3.60 -2.53
CA PHE A 6 -6.46 -2.33 -2.75
C PHE A 6 -5.01 -2.56 -3.19
N LEU A 7 -4.31 -3.53 -2.61
CA LEU A 7 -2.92 -3.84 -2.98
C LEU A 7 -2.84 -4.64 -4.28
N ASN A 8 -3.77 -5.58 -4.51
CA ASN A 8 -3.76 -6.44 -5.70
C ASN A 8 -3.86 -5.66 -7.02
N SER A 9 -4.34 -4.41 -6.99
CA SER A 9 -4.38 -3.57 -8.19
C SER A 9 -2.98 -3.12 -8.66
N ASP A 10 -1.96 -3.27 -7.82
CA ASP A 10 -0.58 -2.89 -8.09
C ASP A 10 0.35 -4.06 -7.76
N GLN A 11 0.88 -4.70 -8.80
CA GLN A 11 1.75 -5.88 -8.65
C GLN A 11 3.00 -5.56 -7.83
N GLU A 12 3.58 -4.37 -8.00
CA GLU A 12 4.79 -3.98 -7.29
C GLU A 12 4.52 -3.84 -5.78
N LEU A 13 3.42 -3.19 -5.41
CA LEU A 13 3.03 -3.05 -4.01
C LEU A 13 2.66 -4.39 -3.37
N SER A 14 2.04 -5.28 -4.14
CA SER A 14 1.72 -6.65 -3.70
C SER A 14 2.98 -7.47 -3.43
N GLU A 15 3.97 -7.39 -4.31
CA GLU A 15 5.28 -8.05 -4.14
C GLU A 15 6.04 -7.48 -2.94
N MET A 16 5.96 -6.17 -2.69
CA MET A 16 6.57 -5.55 -1.51
C MET A 16 5.92 -6.03 -0.20
N VAL A 17 4.59 -6.07 -0.14
CA VAL A 17 3.89 -6.52 1.06
C VAL A 17 4.11 -8.01 1.29
N MET A 18 4.12 -8.84 0.23
CA MET A 18 4.54 -10.23 0.32
C MET A 18 5.97 -10.37 0.85
N SER A 19 6.88 -9.51 0.38
CA SER A 19 8.27 -9.50 0.84
C SER A 19 8.38 -9.14 2.31
N LEU A 20 7.53 -8.20 2.75
CA LEU A 20 7.46 -7.76 4.12
C LEU A 20 6.92 -8.86 5.04
N THR A 21 5.79 -9.50 4.71
CA THR A 21 5.18 -10.53 5.56
C THR A 21 5.88 -11.89 5.46
N GLY A 22 6.56 -12.16 4.34
CA GLY A 22 6.95 -13.50 3.95
C GLY A 22 5.75 -14.31 3.47
N THR A 23 6.02 -15.45 2.85
CA THR A 23 4.98 -16.38 2.38
C THR A 23 5.53 -17.80 2.25
N LEU A 24 4.63 -18.78 2.21
CA LEU A 24 4.95 -20.17 1.90
C LEU A 24 4.40 -20.49 0.51
N ILE A 25 5.29 -20.82 -0.43
CA ILE A 25 4.89 -21.23 -1.78
C ILE A 25 4.87 -22.75 -1.82
N ILE A 26 3.73 -23.32 -2.18
CA ILE A 26 3.57 -24.76 -2.40
C ILE A 26 3.35 -24.96 -3.89
N ASP A 27 4.25 -25.68 -4.54
CA ASP A 27 4.09 -25.99 -5.96
C ASP A 27 3.07 -27.12 -6.19
N LYS A 28 2.77 -27.40 -7.46
CA LYS A 28 1.82 -28.46 -7.85
C LYS A 28 2.33 -29.87 -7.52
N GLU A 29 3.62 -30.01 -7.26
CA GLU A 29 4.30 -31.26 -6.90
C GLU A 29 4.40 -31.43 -5.38
N GLY A 30 3.89 -30.46 -4.60
CA GLY A 30 3.91 -30.46 -3.14
C GLY A 30 5.22 -29.98 -2.52
N LYS A 31 6.16 -29.45 -3.32
CA LYS A 31 7.40 -28.85 -2.81
C LYS A 31 7.08 -27.53 -2.13
N VAL A 32 7.58 -27.41 -0.91
CA VAL A 32 7.42 -26.22 -0.08
C VAL A 32 8.65 -25.33 -0.23
N THR A 33 8.44 -24.11 -0.70
CA THR A 33 9.46 -23.05 -0.75
C THR A 33 9.12 -22.00 0.29
N ASN A 34 10.00 -21.81 1.26
CA ASN A 34 9.85 -20.79 2.29
C ASN A 34 10.42 -19.46 1.78
N VAL A 35 9.59 -18.42 1.76
CA VAL A 35 9.98 -17.05 1.44
C VAL A 35 10.02 -16.26 2.75
N PRO A 36 11.22 -16.03 3.32
CA PRO A 36 11.33 -15.38 4.62
C PRO A 36 10.87 -13.93 4.55
N SER A 37 10.24 -13.50 5.64
CA SER A 37 9.86 -12.10 5.86
C SER A 37 11.09 -11.19 5.85
N LEU A 38 10.96 -10.06 5.16
CA LEU A 38 11.90 -8.95 5.18
C LEU A 38 11.42 -7.79 6.06
N ALA A 39 10.46 -8.04 6.99
CA ALA A 39 9.96 -7.02 7.92
C ALA A 39 11.04 -6.45 8.85
N GLY A 40 12.18 -7.14 9.03
CA GLY A 40 13.33 -6.59 9.76
C GLY A 40 14.18 -5.60 8.94
N ASN A 41 13.93 -5.45 7.63
CA ASN A 41 14.69 -4.57 6.77
C ASN A 41 14.12 -3.15 6.79
N ALA A 42 14.80 -2.25 7.50
CA ALA A 42 14.41 -0.84 7.62
C ALA A 42 14.34 -0.13 6.26
N ASP A 43 15.20 -0.49 5.30
CA ASP A 43 15.18 0.09 3.96
C ASP A 43 13.87 -0.26 3.25
N LEU A 44 13.44 -1.54 3.31
CA LEU A 44 12.17 -1.96 2.73
C LEU A 44 10.98 -1.21 3.34
N ILE A 45 10.96 -1.06 4.67
CA ILE A 45 9.90 -0.30 5.36
C ILE A 45 9.89 1.16 4.91
N ASN A 46 11.05 1.82 4.91
CA ASN A 46 11.17 3.22 4.53
C ASN A 46 10.76 3.45 3.08
N VAL A 47 11.19 2.56 2.18
CA VAL A 47 10.83 2.59 0.77
C VAL A 47 9.32 2.35 0.57
N LEU A 48 8.72 1.43 1.32
CA LEU A 48 7.28 1.12 1.24
C LEU A 48 6.40 2.28 1.73
N ILE A 49 6.74 2.86 2.88
CA ILE A 49 6.03 4.04 3.40
C ILE A 49 6.29 5.24 2.49
N GLY A 50 7.48 5.34 1.89
CA GLY A 50 7.92 6.50 1.14
C GLY A 50 8.56 7.57 2.03
N THR A 51 9.11 7.21 3.18
CA THR A 51 9.89 8.11 4.03
C THR A 51 11.31 8.26 3.48
N GLY A 52 11.93 9.44 3.66
CA GLY A 52 13.34 9.72 3.30
C GLY A 52 13.56 10.39 1.93
N ASN A 53 14.43 11.41 1.90
CA ASN A 53 14.78 12.14 0.68
C ASN A 53 15.86 11.37 -0.11
N GLY A 54 15.53 10.76 -1.25
CA GLY A 54 16.52 10.14 -2.14
C GLY A 54 16.01 9.00 -3.03
N THR A 55 16.93 8.38 -3.78
CA THR A 55 16.68 7.17 -4.56
C THR A 55 16.41 6.00 -3.61
N ARG A 56 15.16 5.56 -3.55
CA ARG A 56 14.68 4.52 -2.64
C ARG A 56 14.87 3.15 -3.27
N THR A 57 16.07 2.58 -3.16
CA THR A 57 16.29 1.18 -3.54
C THR A 57 16.02 0.25 -2.36
N ALA A 58 15.34 -0.87 -2.62
CA ALA A 58 15.11 -1.91 -1.63
C ALA A 58 15.20 -3.28 -2.28
N LYS A 59 15.62 -4.29 -1.51
CA LYS A 59 15.58 -5.69 -1.94
C LYS A 59 14.21 -6.27 -1.62
N ILE A 60 13.52 -6.76 -2.64
CA ILE A 60 12.23 -7.43 -2.52
C ILE A 60 12.26 -8.81 -3.17
N TRP A 61 11.36 -9.68 -2.74
CA TRP A 61 11.02 -10.91 -3.43
C TRP A 61 10.09 -10.59 -4.60
N ARG A 62 10.58 -10.82 -5.82
CA ARG A 62 9.81 -10.63 -7.05
C ARG A 62 9.52 -11.97 -7.70
N CYS A 63 8.32 -12.10 -8.25
CA CYS A 63 7.94 -13.26 -9.04
C CYS A 63 8.75 -13.28 -10.34
N ASN A 64 9.36 -14.42 -10.66
CA ASN A 64 10.12 -14.58 -11.91
C ASN A 64 9.18 -14.65 -13.12
N ASP A 65 7.97 -15.15 -12.91
CA ASP A 65 6.98 -15.38 -13.95
C ASP A 65 6.12 -14.11 -14.12
N LYS A 66 6.21 -13.43 -15.27
CA LYS A 66 5.41 -12.23 -15.58
C LYS A 66 4.26 -12.59 -16.52
N GLY A 67 3.02 -12.23 -16.16
CA GLY A 67 1.84 -12.39 -17.02
C GLY A 67 0.53 -12.57 -16.25
N ALA A 68 -0.61 -12.41 -16.93
CA ALA A 68 -1.96 -12.48 -16.33
C ALA A 68 -2.32 -13.84 -15.68
N ASN A 69 -1.55 -14.89 -15.98
CA ASN A 69 -1.69 -16.24 -15.41
C ASN A 69 -0.48 -16.65 -14.54
N SER A 70 0.33 -15.69 -14.09
CA SER A 70 1.46 -15.97 -13.21
C SER A 70 0.95 -16.52 -11.89
N GLN A 71 1.41 -17.72 -11.53
CA GLN A 71 1.12 -18.32 -10.23
C GLN A 71 2.17 -17.94 -9.17
N CYS A 72 3.16 -17.10 -9.54
CA CYS A 72 4.28 -16.68 -8.69
C CYS A 72 4.90 -17.85 -7.90
N ILE A 73 5.19 -18.96 -8.59
CA ILE A 73 5.72 -20.17 -7.94
C ILE A 73 7.23 -20.03 -7.72
N GLN A 74 7.89 -19.24 -8.56
CA GLN A 74 9.32 -18.94 -8.43
C GLN A 74 9.51 -17.47 -8.09
N VAL A 75 10.23 -17.21 -6.98
CA VAL A 75 10.61 -15.86 -6.56
C VAL A 75 12.12 -15.72 -6.51
N SER A 76 12.62 -14.51 -6.79
CA SER A 76 14.02 -14.14 -6.61
C SER A 76 14.14 -12.81 -5.88
N LEU A 77 15.21 -12.66 -5.10
CA LEU A 77 15.51 -11.40 -4.43
C LEU A 77 16.08 -10.43 -5.47
N GLN A 78 15.39 -9.32 -5.70
CA GLN A 78 15.79 -8.29 -6.65
C GLN A 78 15.86 -6.94 -5.97
N GLU A 79 16.89 -6.17 -6.30
CA GLU A 79 16.95 -4.76 -5.94
C GLU A 79 16.07 -3.97 -6.91
N ILE A 80 15.13 -3.20 -6.35
CA ILE A 80 14.21 -2.39 -7.12
C ILE A 80 14.32 -0.93 -6.67
N THR A 81 14.20 -0.02 -7.63
CA THR A 81 14.05 1.40 -7.36
C THR A 81 12.57 1.73 -7.40
N ILE A 82 12.03 2.22 -6.27
CA ILE A 82 10.60 2.48 -6.17
C ILE A 82 10.35 3.95 -6.44
N PRO A 83 9.55 4.29 -7.47
CA PRO A 83 9.16 5.66 -7.70
C PRO A 83 8.24 6.13 -6.56
N GLU A 84 8.26 7.42 -6.26
CA GLU A 84 7.40 7.99 -5.22
C GLU A 84 5.92 7.65 -5.44
N THR A 85 5.49 7.56 -6.70
CA THR A 85 4.12 7.21 -7.12
C THR A 85 3.70 5.76 -6.81
N SER A 86 4.67 4.87 -6.53
CA SER A 86 4.43 3.49 -6.11
C SER A 86 4.44 3.33 -4.59
N THR A 87 4.78 4.37 -3.81
CA THR A 87 4.80 4.29 -2.34
C THR A 87 3.40 4.18 -1.76
N LEU A 88 3.28 3.53 -0.60
CA LEU A 88 1.99 3.37 0.08
C LEU A 88 1.38 4.73 0.44
N THR A 89 2.18 5.68 0.92
CA THR A 89 1.72 7.05 1.24
C THR A 89 1.15 7.73 0.01
N PHE A 90 1.81 7.64 -1.16
CA PHE A 90 1.28 8.22 -2.39
C PHE A 90 -0.07 7.60 -2.77
N LYS A 91 -0.19 6.27 -2.74
CA LYS A 91 -1.44 5.57 -3.10
C LYS A 91 -2.58 5.91 -2.14
N VAL A 92 -2.30 5.97 -0.84
CA VAL A 92 -3.27 6.38 0.19
C VAL A 92 -3.72 7.82 -0.05
N ARG A 93 -2.77 8.73 -0.32
CA ARG A 93 -3.05 10.13 -0.64
C ARG A 93 -3.97 10.28 -1.85
N GLU A 94 -3.71 9.54 -2.93
CA GLU A 94 -4.54 9.57 -4.13
C GLU A 94 -5.97 9.08 -3.85
N ILE A 95 -6.14 8.04 -3.02
CA ILE A 95 -7.48 7.59 -2.62
C ILE A 95 -8.17 8.66 -1.76
N ILE A 96 -7.50 9.21 -0.76
CA ILE A 96 -8.08 10.24 0.12
C ILE A 96 -8.47 11.47 -0.69
N ARG A 97 -7.65 11.90 -1.65
CA ARG A 97 -7.97 12.98 -2.59
C ARG A 97 -9.20 12.64 -3.43
N ASN A 98 -9.29 11.44 -4.00
CA ASN A 98 -10.45 11.02 -4.77
C ASN A 98 -11.72 10.96 -3.93
N ILE A 99 -11.64 10.48 -2.68
CA ILE A 99 -12.77 10.52 -1.72
C ILE A 99 -13.16 11.97 -1.46
N ASN A 100 -12.20 12.86 -1.23
CA ASN A 100 -12.47 14.27 -0.96
C ASN A 100 -13.16 14.96 -2.13
N THR A 101 -12.66 14.76 -3.36
CA THR A 101 -13.28 15.30 -4.57
C THR A 101 -14.73 14.82 -4.72
N LYS A 102 -14.97 13.52 -4.51
CA LYS A 102 -16.32 12.96 -4.55
C LYS A 102 -17.21 13.51 -3.45
N LEU A 103 -16.68 13.67 -2.23
CA LEU A 103 -17.41 14.25 -1.10
C LEU A 103 -17.84 15.70 -1.39
N VAL A 104 -16.97 16.51 -1.98
CA VAL A 104 -17.28 17.90 -2.37
C VAL A 104 -18.31 17.96 -3.50
N ASN A 105 -18.28 16.99 -4.42
CA ASN A 105 -19.23 16.89 -5.53
C ASN A 105 -20.53 16.16 -5.17
N ASP A 106 -20.72 15.74 -3.92
CA ASP A 106 -21.84 14.90 -3.46
C ASP A 106 -21.97 13.57 -4.24
N GLU A 107 -20.83 13.02 -4.65
CA GLU A 107 -20.72 11.74 -5.36
C GLU A 107 -20.41 10.58 -4.40
N LYS A 108 -20.95 9.40 -4.71
CA LYS A 108 -20.71 8.20 -3.91
C LYS A 108 -19.28 7.65 -4.15
N PRO A 109 -18.54 7.26 -3.09
CA PRO A 109 -17.28 6.53 -3.25
C PRO A 109 -17.48 5.24 -4.04
N GLY A 110 -16.54 4.91 -4.92
CA GLY A 110 -16.55 3.66 -5.67
C GLY A 110 -16.07 2.48 -4.81
N ASN A 111 -16.06 1.28 -5.39
CA ASN A 111 -15.68 0.05 -4.67
C ASN A 111 -14.26 0.11 -4.11
N ARG A 112 -13.33 0.75 -4.83
CA ARG A 112 -11.94 0.89 -4.37
C ARG A 112 -11.85 1.77 -3.12
N GLU A 113 -12.56 2.91 -3.11
CA GLU A 113 -12.59 3.79 -1.96
C GLU A 113 -13.32 3.16 -0.76
N LEU A 114 -14.44 2.48 -1.00
CA LEU A 114 -15.18 1.77 0.06
C LEU A 114 -14.35 0.66 0.70
N ASN A 115 -13.60 -0.10 -0.10
CA ASN A 115 -12.68 -1.11 0.41
C ASN A 115 -11.52 -0.49 1.20
N PHE A 116 -11.02 0.67 0.79
CA PHE A 116 -10.02 1.39 1.57
C PHE A 116 -10.60 1.83 2.92
N LEU A 117 -11.78 2.46 2.94
CA LEU A 117 -12.44 2.92 4.16
C LEU A 117 -12.75 1.80 5.15
N SER A 118 -13.01 0.57 4.68
CA SER A 118 -13.24 -0.59 5.55
C SER A 118 -11.95 -1.20 6.11
N MET A 119 -10.80 -0.87 5.52
CA MET A 119 -9.48 -1.37 5.93
C MET A 119 -8.74 -0.40 6.86
N THR A 120 -9.04 0.89 6.81
CA THR A 120 -8.43 1.89 7.69
C THR A 120 -9.09 1.87 9.07
N SER A 121 -8.30 1.85 10.14
CA SER A 121 -8.82 2.01 11.51
C SER A 121 -9.26 3.46 11.80
N LEU A 122 -8.74 4.40 11.02
CA LEU A 122 -8.92 5.83 11.19
C LEU A 122 -10.17 6.35 10.47
N PRO A 123 -10.93 7.29 11.06
CA PRO A 123 -12.20 7.75 10.51
C PRO A 123 -12.02 8.78 9.38
N VAL A 124 -11.56 8.33 8.21
CA VAL A 124 -11.25 9.18 7.04
C VAL A 124 -12.40 10.11 6.64
N MET A 125 -13.63 9.58 6.53
CA MET A 125 -14.80 10.38 6.13
C MET A 125 -15.09 11.52 7.11
N LYS A 126 -14.92 11.28 8.42
CA LYS A 126 -15.14 12.30 9.45
C LYS A 126 -14.07 13.38 9.36
N PHE A 127 -12.81 12.98 9.18
CA PHE A 127 -11.70 13.90 8.99
C PHE A 127 -11.92 14.82 7.79
N LEU A 128 -12.25 14.24 6.62
CA LEU A 128 -12.54 15.02 5.41
C LEU A 128 -13.75 15.95 5.57
N SER A 129 -14.79 15.51 6.27
CA SER A 129 -15.97 16.36 6.53
C SER A 129 -15.60 17.58 7.37
N VAL A 130 -14.80 17.38 8.42
CA VAL A 130 -14.29 18.48 9.27
C VAL A 130 -13.41 19.41 8.45
N LEU A 131 -12.45 18.87 7.68
CA LEU A 131 -11.58 19.67 6.80
C LEU A 131 -12.37 20.55 5.84
N ASN A 132 -13.37 20.00 5.15
CA ASN A 132 -14.17 20.77 4.19
C ASN A 132 -15.05 21.84 4.87
N SER A 133 -15.42 21.65 6.14
CA SER A 133 -16.16 22.67 6.91
C SER A 133 -15.26 23.79 7.44
N MET A 134 -13.96 23.54 7.60
CA MET A 134 -12.99 24.53 8.03
C MET A 134 -12.54 25.34 6.81
N HIS A 135 -13.08 26.55 6.64
CA HIS A 135 -12.73 27.48 5.54
C HIS A 135 -11.29 28.06 5.60
N TYR A 136 -10.35 27.40 6.29
CA TYR A 136 -8.98 27.91 6.49
C TYR A 136 -7.94 27.16 5.67
N GLY A 137 -6.96 27.92 5.17
CA GLY A 137 -6.04 27.53 4.12
C GLY A 137 -5.15 26.33 4.42
N SER A 138 -4.85 25.60 3.35
CA SER A 138 -3.94 24.46 3.23
C SER A 138 -4.51 23.07 3.50
N THR A 139 -5.74 22.80 3.02
CA THR A 139 -6.32 21.44 2.94
C THR A 139 -5.39 20.40 2.29
N THR A 140 -4.45 20.83 1.45
CA THR A 140 -3.44 19.97 0.81
C THR A 140 -2.36 19.47 1.78
N VAL A 141 -1.98 20.26 2.77
CA VAL A 141 -0.99 19.89 3.79
C VAL A 141 -1.61 18.92 4.79
N ASP A 142 -2.85 19.17 5.21
CA ASP A 142 -3.57 18.29 6.14
C ASP A 142 -3.80 16.89 5.55
N ILE A 143 -4.11 16.80 4.24
CA ILE A 143 -4.25 15.53 3.55
C ILE A 143 -2.92 14.78 3.48
N GLU A 144 -1.79 15.47 3.29
CA GLU A 144 -0.47 14.83 3.20
C GLU A 144 -0.11 14.11 4.50
N GLU A 145 -0.15 14.84 5.61
CA GLU A 145 0.22 14.31 6.93
C GLU A 145 -0.73 13.18 7.35
N TYR A 146 -2.03 13.36 7.09
CA TYR A 146 -3.03 12.34 7.40
C TYR A 146 -2.86 11.08 6.54
N SER A 147 -2.46 11.23 5.27
CA SER A 147 -2.18 10.09 4.38
C SER A 147 -0.98 9.28 4.86
N MET A 148 0.08 9.95 5.31
CA MET A 148 1.25 9.29 5.88
C MET A 148 0.91 8.53 7.16
N LEU A 149 0.10 9.13 8.04
CA LEU A 149 -0.37 8.50 9.26
C LEU A 149 -1.20 7.24 8.96
N ILE A 150 -2.12 7.31 8.01
CA ILE A 150 -2.91 6.15 7.57
C ILE A 150 -2.02 5.07 6.93
N ALA A 151 -1.04 5.46 6.11
CA ALA A 151 -0.11 4.50 5.50
C ALA A 151 0.68 3.73 6.58
N GLN A 152 1.10 4.40 7.64
CA GLN A 152 1.79 3.78 8.77
C GLN A 152 0.87 2.88 9.61
N ASP A 153 -0.36 3.31 9.87
CA ASP A 153 -1.38 2.49 10.55
C ASP A 153 -1.70 1.22 9.75
N LEU A 154 -1.92 1.36 8.44
CA LEU A 154 -2.13 0.23 7.54
C LEU A 154 -0.94 -0.72 7.58
N LEU A 155 0.28 -0.21 7.45
CA LEU A 155 1.48 -1.04 7.51
C LEU A 155 1.59 -1.81 8.84
N THR A 156 1.31 -1.14 9.96
CA THR A 156 1.36 -1.74 11.30
C THR A 156 0.31 -2.84 11.44
N ASN A 157 -0.94 -2.58 11.04
CA ASN A 157 -2.03 -3.56 11.03
C ASN A 157 -1.81 -4.74 10.04
N TYR A 158 -0.84 -4.64 9.14
CA TYR A 158 -0.43 -5.74 8.26
C TYR A 158 0.68 -6.61 8.87
N LEU A 159 1.45 -6.07 9.81
CA LEU A 159 2.61 -6.72 10.42
C LEU A 159 2.25 -7.45 11.74
N THR A 160 1.13 -7.10 12.36
CA THR A 160 0.59 -7.72 13.58
C THR A 160 -0.59 -8.63 13.27
#